data_AF-A0A2B4RJQ5-F1
#
_entry.id   AF-A0A2B4RJQ5-F1
#
_cell.length_a   1.000
_cell.length_b   1.000
_cell.length_c   1.000
_cell.angle_alpha   90.00
_cell.angle_beta   90.00
_cell.angle_gamma   90.00
#
_symmetry.space_group_name_H-M   'P 1'
#
loop_
_entity.id
_entity.type
_entity.pdbx_description
1 polymer ?
#
loop_
_entity_poly.entity_id
_entity_poly.type
_entity_poly.pdbx_seq_one_letter_code
_entity_poly.pdbx_strand_id
1 'polypeptide(L)'
;MKSILLCLYLFTLGSRGANIPTELDSNGAEDASAKLNDKSIISKRAVGTHNTDSLYKLNLSPVCFSARGNQFATVTMPFTGKLAAMKLIHRYGYVTCHRHNPVGWSHWGCGHLKDYVNVVITTSRNIIILPPDQFLKFNHQAGKWSKVPGYGADSHELILSFFTSPRSVRRGQQLRVWYGEDLMGWTEGDNGGRVCFDVYGSFV
;
A
#
# COMPACT_ATOMS: atom_id res chain seq x y z
N MET A 1 -11.34 12.42 -49.99
CA MET A 1 -11.01 11.43 -51.05
C MET A 1 -9.73 10.74 -50.60
N LYS A 2 -9.62 9.46 -50.20
CA LYS A 2 -10.34 8.19 -50.42
C LYS A 2 -10.27 7.39 -49.09
N SER A 3 -11.38 6.89 -48.54
CA SER A 3 -11.89 5.50 -48.56
C SER A 3 -10.91 4.39 -48.14
N ILE A 4 -11.10 3.76 -46.97
CA ILE A 4 -11.78 2.47 -46.67
C ILE A 4 -10.76 1.31 -46.59
N LEU A 5 -10.65 0.61 -45.44
CA LEU A 5 -11.17 -0.77 -45.30
C LEU A 5 -11.12 -1.27 -43.85
N LEU A 6 -12.30 -1.72 -43.42
CA LEU A 6 -12.67 -2.44 -42.21
C LEU A 6 -12.17 -3.89 -42.31
N CYS A 7 -11.65 -4.49 -41.22
CA CYS A 7 -11.55 -5.94 -41.11
C CYS A 7 -12.22 -6.40 -39.81
N LEU A 8 -13.49 -6.81 -39.95
CA LEU A 8 -14.24 -7.60 -39.00
C LEU A 8 -13.81 -9.06 -39.16
N TYR A 9 -13.42 -9.73 -38.07
CA TYR A 9 -13.42 -11.18 -38.02
C TYR A 9 -14.47 -11.65 -37.01
N LEU A 10 -15.57 -12.18 -37.56
CA LEU A 10 -16.58 -13.01 -36.91
C LEU A 10 -16.44 -14.42 -37.51
N PHE A 11 -16.23 -15.43 -36.67
CA PHE A 11 -16.56 -16.85 -36.92
C PHE A 11 -16.90 -17.46 -35.55
N THR A 12 -18.19 -17.52 -35.20
CA THR A 12 -19.11 -18.69 -35.27
C THR A 12 -18.82 -19.84 -34.28
N LEU A 13 -19.68 -19.88 -33.26
CA LEU A 13 -20.39 -21.01 -32.62
C LEU A 13 -19.92 -22.44 -32.92
N GLY A 14 -19.50 -23.13 -31.86
CA GLY A 14 -19.55 -24.59 -31.72
C GLY A 14 -20.28 -24.96 -30.42
N SER A 15 -21.46 -25.56 -30.56
CA SER A 15 -22.32 -26.06 -29.48
C SER A 15 -22.08 -27.55 -29.20
N ARG A 16 -22.55 -27.98 -28.01
CA ARG A 16 -22.82 -29.35 -27.50
C ARG A 16 -21.75 -29.90 -26.55
N GLY A 17 -22.06 -30.41 -25.36
CA GLY A 17 -23.37 -30.78 -24.81
C GLY A 17 -23.38 -30.78 -23.28
N ALA A 18 -24.54 -30.38 -22.74
CA ALA A 18 -24.97 -30.68 -21.39
C ALA A 18 -25.67 -32.04 -21.40
N ASN A 19 -25.40 -32.88 -20.40
CA ASN A 19 -26.22 -34.03 -20.05
C ASN A 19 -26.29 -34.11 -18.51
N ILE A 20 -27.48 -33.81 -18.00
CA ILE A 20 -28.09 -34.23 -16.72
C ILE A 20 -29.48 -34.70 -17.18
N PRO A 21 -29.99 -35.90 -16.78
CA PRO A 21 -30.82 -35.95 -15.57
C PRO A 21 -30.96 -37.30 -14.83
N THR A 22 -31.35 -37.15 -13.54
CA THR A 22 -32.33 -37.96 -12.75
C THR A 22 -32.01 -39.44 -12.48
N GLU A 23 -32.27 -40.03 -11.30
CA GLU A 23 -33.37 -39.80 -10.36
C GLU A 23 -33.09 -40.50 -9.00
N LEU A 24 -33.70 -39.92 -7.95
CA LEU A 24 -34.25 -40.48 -6.69
C LEU A 24 -33.86 -41.91 -6.24
N ASP A 25 -33.49 -42.06 -4.96
CA ASP A 25 -34.52 -42.36 -3.96
C ASP A 25 -34.09 -42.17 -2.49
N SER A 26 -35.10 -41.86 -1.69
CA SER A 26 -35.15 -41.55 -0.26
C SER A 26 -34.95 -42.75 0.68
N ASN A 27 -34.58 -42.44 1.93
CA ASN A 27 -34.92 -43.09 3.23
C ASN A 27 -33.75 -42.82 4.19
N GLY A 28 -33.87 -42.42 5.45
CA GLY A 28 -34.95 -42.26 6.41
C GLY A 28 -34.27 -41.80 7.71
N ALA A 29 -35.03 -41.16 8.60
CA ALA A 29 -34.56 -40.55 9.84
C ALA A 29 -34.14 -41.57 10.92
N GLU A 30 -33.34 -41.09 11.89
CA GLU A 30 -33.35 -41.36 13.35
C GLU A 30 -31.93 -41.11 13.92
N ASP A 31 -31.75 -40.02 14.67
CA ASP A 31 -31.77 -39.93 16.14
C ASP A 31 -30.52 -40.53 16.83
N ALA A 32 -29.83 -39.66 17.59
CA ALA A 32 -29.38 -39.91 18.97
C ALA A 32 -28.16 -39.06 19.33
N SER A 33 -28.39 -38.17 20.28
CA SER A 33 -27.40 -37.40 21.03
C SER A 33 -26.53 -38.29 21.92
N ALA A 34 -25.20 -38.08 21.94
CA ALA A 34 -24.38 -38.33 23.13
C ALA A 34 -23.07 -37.51 23.12
N LYS A 35 -22.93 -36.63 24.11
CA LYS A 35 -21.68 -35.98 24.53
C LYS A 35 -20.75 -37.00 25.20
N LEU A 36 -19.43 -36.92 24.97
CA LEU A 36 -18.45 -36.83 26.06
C LEU A 36 -17.06 -36.39 25.54
N ASN A 37 -16.42 -35.52 26.32
CA ASN A 37 -15.06 -35.01 26.14
C ASN A 37 -14.01 -36.11 26.37
N ASP A 38 -12.91 -36.08 25.60
CA ASP A 38 -11.61 -36.53 26.12
C ASP A 38 -10.47 -35.62 25.65
N LYS A 39 -9.65 -35.22 26.61
CA LYS A 39 -8.50 -34.33 26.45
C LYS A 39 -7.30 -35.17 26.01
N SER A 40 -6.95 -35.12 24.73
CA SER A 40 -5.64 -35.55 24.26
C SER A 40 -4.68 -34.37 24.21
N ILE A 41 -3.79 -34.35 25.21
CA ILE A 41 -2.61 -33.50 25.30
C ILE A 41 -1.60 -33.98 24.24
N ILE A 42 -1.43 -33.21 23.16
CA ILE A 42 -0.21 -33.29 22.35
C ILE A 42 0.34 -31.88 22.15
N SER A 43 1.48 -31.68 22.79
CA SER A 43 2.39 -30.55 22.69
C SER A 43 2.59 -30.11 21.24
N LYS A 44 1.94 -29.02 20.84
CA LYS A 44 2.47 -28.16 19.78
C LYS A 44 3.37 -27.16 20.46
N ARG A 45 4.68 -27.35 20.29
CA ARG A 45 5.71 -26.33 20.53
C ARG A 45 5.13 -24.97 20.19
N ALA A 46 5.19 -24.05 21.14
CA ALA A 46 5.05 -22.63 20.87
C ALA A 46 6.13 -22.27 19.85
N VAL A 47 5.76 -22.25 18.57
CA VAL A 47 6.45 -21.47 17.55
C VAL A 47 6.46 -20.06 18.12
N GLY A 48 7.66 -19.52 18.33
CA GLY A 48 7.85 -18.19 18.92
C GLY A 48 6.87 -17.21 18.31
N THR A 49 5.95 -16.73 19.13
CA THR A 49 5.11 -15.60 18.80
C THR A 49 6.07 -14.43 18.60
N HIS A 50 6.45 -14.15 17.35
CA HIS A 50 6.94 -12.84 16.99
C HIS A 50 5.87 -11.87 17.51
N ASN A 51 6.26 -11.11 18.53
CA ASN A 51 5.45 -10.04 19.09
C ASN A 51 4.88 -9.28 17.90
N THR A 52 3.56 -9.24 17.76
CA THR A 52 2.93 -8.40 16.76
C THR A 52 3.39 -6.99 17.09
N ASP A 53 4.35 -6.48 16.30
CA ASP A 53 4.85 -5.11 16.36
C ASP A 53 3.63 -4.21 16.56
N SER A 54 3.52 -3.65 17.76
CA SER A 54 2.30 -2.95 18.15
C SER A 54 2.19 -1.71 17.27
N LEU A 55 1.25 -1.74 16.32
CA LEU A 55 0.99 -0.63 15.40
C LEU A 55 0.08 0.39 16.09
N TYR A 56 0.59 1.60 16.29
CA TYR A 56 -0.15 2.71 16.89
C TYR A 56 -0.64 3.65 15.80
N LYS A 57 -1.95 3.91 15.73
CA LYS A 57 -2.50 4.93 14.82
C LYS A 57 -2.04 6.31 15.27
N LEU A 58 -1.44 7.09 14.37
CA LEU A 58 -0.77 8.38 14.66
C LEU A 58 -1.63 9.61 14.30
N ASN A 59 -2.75 9.42 13.61
CA ASN A 59 -3.63 10.48 13.17
C ASN A 59 -5.09 10.19 13.58
N LEU A 60 -5.84 11.24 13.94
CA LEU A 60 -7.28 11.13 14.24
C LEU A 60 -8.13 11.08 12.96
N SER A 61 -7.81 11.94 11.99
CA SER A 61 -8.44 11.99 10.67
C SER A 61 -7.38 11.79 9.58
N PRO A 62 -7.75 11.27 8.39
CA PRO A 62 -6.80 11.05 7.30
C PRO A 62 -5.97 12.31 7.00
N VAL A 63 -4.66 12.14 6.89
CA VAL A 63 -3.74 13.20 6.48
C VAL A 63 -3.46 13.04 4.99
N CYS A 64 -3.07 14.12 4.32
CA CYS A 64 -2.95 14.11 2.87
C CYS A 64 -1.73 14.88 2.39
N PHE A 65 -1.14 14.44 1.28
CA PHE A 65 -0.17 15.20 0.51
C PHE A 65 -0.63 15.33 -0.94
N SER A 66 -0.11 16.33 -1.64
CA SER A 66 -0.29 16.51 -3.08
C SER A 66 1.01 16.22 -3.82
N ALA A 67 0.94 15.95 -5.12
CA ALA A 67 2.12 15.64 -5.93
C ALA A 67 2.95 16.88 -6.35
N ARG A 68 2.53 18.07 -5.91
CA ARG A 68 3.16 19.36 -6.22
C ARG A 68 2.79 20.49 -5.27
N GLY A 69 3.58 21.55 -5.28
CA GLY A 69 3.25 22.85 -4.69
C GLY A 69 3.52 22.93 -3.19
N ASN A 70 4.54 22.20 -2.71
CA ASN A 70 4.98 22.15 -1.32
C ASN A 70 3.90 21.65 -0.35
N GLN A 71 3.12 20.65 -0.76
CA GLN A 71 1.92 20.20 -0.04
C GLN A 71 2.14 18.83 0.60
N PHE A 72 2.83 18.82 1.73
CA PHE A 72 3.09 17.63 2.53
C PHE A 72 1.99 17.33 3.56
N ALA A 73 1.91 16.06 3.95
CA ALA A 73 1.14 15.64 5.11
C ALA A 73 2.00 15.77 6.37
N THR A 74 1.43 16.27 7.48
CA THR A 74 2.14 16.35 8.77
C THR A 74 1.69 15.24 9.70
N VAL A 75 2.65 14.57 10.36
CA VAL A 75 2.40 13.54 11.37
C VAL A 75 3.09 13.96 12.67
N THR A 76 2.31 14.12 13.74
CA THR A 76 2.84 14.51 15.05
C THR A 76 2.97 13.28 15.94
N MET A 77 4.17 13.06 16.48
CA MET A 77 4.44 11.90 17.33
C MET A 77 3.71 12.03 18.68
N PRO A 78 2.84 11.07 19.04
CA PRO A 78 2.06 11.14 20.28
C PRO A 78 2.87 10.82 21.53
N PHE A 79 3.99 10.12 21.40
CA PHE A 79 4.87 9.76 22.50
C PHE A 79 6.35 9.72 22.06
N THR A 80 7.24 9.70 23.05
CA THR A 80 8.69 9.57 22.85
C THR A 80 9.05 8.08 22.79
N GLY A 81 9.93 7.69 21.87
CA GLY A 81 10.36 6.30 21.71
C GLY A 81 11.28 6.09 20.51
N LYS A 82 11.56 4.83 20.16
CA LYS A 82 12.26 4.48 18.92
C LYS A 82 11.25 3.98 17.89
N LEU A 83 11.07 4.73 16.81
CA LEU A 83 10.20 4.40 15.70
C LEU A 83 10.92 3.40 14.77
N ALA A 84 10.38 2.19 14.64
CA ALA A 84 10.93 1.13 13.80
C ALA A 84 10.40 1.21 12.37
N ALA A 85 9.13 1.53 12.18
CA ALA A 85 8.52 1.66 10.87
C ALA A 85 7.31 2.59 10.88
N MET A 86 6.97 3.13 9.71
CA MET A 86 5.72 3.82 9.45
C MET A 86 4.93 3.08 8.37
N LYS A 87 3.66 2.83 8.67
CA LYS A 87 2.70 2.19 7.77
C LYS A 87 1.66 3.22 7.34
N LEU A 88 1.52 3.43 6.04
CA LEU A 88 0.53 4.30 5.44
C LEU A 88 -0.59 3.43 4.87
N ILE A 89 -1.85 3.73 5.20
CA ILE A 89 -3.01 3.03 4.65
C ILE A 89 -3.81 4.00 3.81
N HIS A 90 -3.96 3.72 2.52
CA HIS A 90 -4.78 4.51 1.63
C HIS A 90 -6.22 4.60 2.15
N ARG A 91 -6.84 5.76 1.93
CA ARG A 91 -8.25 6.00 2.20
C ARG A 91 -8.98 6.44 0.96
N TYR A 92 -8.46 7.47 0.29
CA TYR A 92 -9.04 8.01 -0.93
C TYR A 92 -8.06 8.96 -1.63
N GLY A 93 -8.39 9.29 -2.87
CA GLY A 93 -7.58 10.17 -3.71
C GLY A 93 -6.43 9.44 -4.38
N TYR A 94 -5.81 10.14 -5.33
CA TYR A 94 -4.75 9.64 -6.19
C TYR A 94 -3.76 10.75 -6.47
N VAL A 95 -2.53 10.36 -6.77
CA VAL A 95 -1.45 11.22 -7.23
C VAL A 95 -0.90 10.69 -8.56
N THR A 96 -0.26 11.56 -9.33
CA THR A 96 0.38 11.22 -10.60
C THR A 96 1.57 12.14 -10.86
N CYS A 97 2.58 11.58 -11.51
CA CYS A 97 3.73 12.30 -12.05
C CYS A 97 3.46 12.94 -13.42
N HIS A 98 2.28 12.71 -14.00
CA HIS A 98 1.89 13.27 -15.30
C HIS A 98 0.36 13.31 -15.40
N ARG A 99 -0.25 14.45 -15.05
CA ARG A 99 -1.71 14.62 -14.94
C ARG A 99 -2.50 14.47 -16.25
N HIS A 100 -1.82 14.62 -17.39
CA HIS A 100 -2.39 14.39 -18.71
C HIS A 100 -2.33 12.93 -19.16
N ASN A 101 -1.66 12.05 -18.40
CA ASN A 101 -1.59 10.63 -18.69
C ASN A 101 -2.61 9.86 -17.82
N PRO A 102 -3.69 9.31 -18.40
CA PRO A 102 -4.74 8.64 -17.64
C PRO A 102 -4.24 7.39 -16.90
N VAL A 103 -3.17 6.73 -17.36
CA VAL A 103 -2.61 5.55 -16.67
C VAL A 103 -1.57 5.92 -15.60
N GLY A 104 -1.31 7.21 -15.38
CA GLY A 104 -0.34 7.71 -14.40
C GLY A 104 -0.87 7.83 -12.98
N TRP A 105 -2.18 7.75 -12.76
CA TRP A 105 -2.79 7.91 -11.44
C TRP A 105 -2.59 6.68 -10.57
N SER A 106 -2.18 6.88 -9.31
CA SER A 106 -1.89 5.81 -8.34
C SER A 106 -1.99 6.32 -6.90
N HIS A 107 -1.82 5.45 -5.90
CA HIS A 107 -1.84 5.84 -4.49
C HIS A 107 -0.52 6.47 -4.02
N TRP A 108 0.62 5.90 -4.42
CA TRP A 108 1.93 6.20 -3.83
C TRP A 108 3.00 6.61 -4.84
N GLY A 109 2.70 6.74 -6.12
CA GLY A 109 3.72 7.00 -7.13
C GLY A 109 3.14 7.50 -8.45
N CYS A 110 3.38 6.75 -9.51
CA CYS A 110 2.80 7.00 -10.83
C CYS A 110 2.50 5.65 -11.49
N GLY A 111 1.26 5.46 -11.99
CA GLY A 111 0.71 4.15 -12.35
C GLY A 111 1.43 3.41 -13.49
N HIS A 112 2.21 4.09 -14.33
CA HIS A 112 3.06 3.42 -15.32
C HIS A 112 4.40 2.91 -14.75
N LEU A 113 4.76 3.36 -13.53
CA LEU A 113 5.90 2.89 -12.73
C LEU A 113 5.40 2.00 -11.57
N LYS A 114 4.60 0.97 -11.89
CA LYS A 114 3.85 0.16 -10.92
C LYS A 114 4.68 -0.39 -9.75
N ASP A 115 5.92 -0.78 -10.00
CA ASP A 115 6.81 -1.36 -8.98
C ASP A 115 7.54 -0.32 -8.11
N TYR A 116 7.24 0.97 -8.30
CA TYR A 116 7.92 2.06 -7.63
C TYR A 116 6.94 2.96 -6.89
N VAL A 117 7.42 3.54 -5.80
CA VAL A 117 6.72 4.59 -5.06
C VAL A 117 7.55 5.86 -5.05
N ASN A 118 6.87 6.99 -4.98
CA ASN A 118 7.46 8.31 -4.83
C ASN A 118 7.00 8.97 -3.53
N VAL A 119 7.01 8.20 -2.45
CA VAL A 119 6.72 8.68 -1.09
C VAL A 119 8.00 8.73 -0.28
N VAL A 120 8.25 9.86 0.36
CA VAL A 120 9.35 10.02 1.31
C VAL A 120 8.84 10.61 2.61
N ILE A 121 9.48 10.23 3.71
CA ILE A 121 9.20 10.78 5.04
C ILE A 121 10.41 11.59 5.46
N THR A 122 10.18 12.82 5.92
CA THR A 122 11.22 13.75 6.33
C THR A 122 11.03 14.22 7.77
N THR A 123 12.09 14.79 8.33
CA THR A 123 11.99 15.69 9.47
C THR A 123 11.26 17.00 9.09
N SER A 124 10.97 17.84 10.08
CA SER A 124 10.43 19.20 9.86
C SER A 124 11.36 20.14 9.08
N ARG A 125 12.64 19.76 8.89
CA ARG A 125 13.63 20.50 8.08
C ARG A 125 13.83 19.87 6.70
N ASN A 126 12.90 19.03 6.23
CA ASN A 126 12.96 18.36 4.94
C ASN A 126 14.14 17.40 4.75
N ILE A 127 14.80 16.99 5.85
CA ILE A 127 15.81 15.92 5.82
C ILE A 127 15.07 14.58 5.70
N ILE A 128 15.31 13.85 4.61
CA ILE A 128 14.74 12.51 4.36
C ILE A 128 15.24 11.53 5.41
N ILE A 129 14.31 10.74 5.97
CA ILE A 129 14.59 9.68 6.93
C ILE A 129 14.07 8.32 6.47
N LEU A 130 13.05 8.29 5.60
CA LEU A 130 12.55 7.08 4.96
C LEU A 130 12.12 7.36 3.50
N PRO A 131 12.18 6.36 2.60
CA PRO A 131 12.86 5.07 2.81
C PRO A 131 14.39 5.24 2.94
N PRO A 132 15.12 4.24 3.47
CA PRO A 132 16.58 4.25 3.43
C PRO A 132 17.12 4.39 2.01
N ASP A 133 18.27 5.06 1.86
CA ASP A 133 18.85 5.42 0.56
C ASP A 133 19.06 4.23 -0.40
N GLN A 134 19.29 3.03 0.15
CA GLN A 134 19.44 1.79 -0.63
C GLN A 134 18.21 1.43 -1.47
N PHE A 135 17.03 1.95 -1.15
CA PHE A 135 15.80 1.72 -1.92
C PHE A 135 15.57 2.78 -2.99
N LEU A 136 16.34 3.88 -3.00
CA LEU A 136 16.20 4.94 -3.99
C LEU A 136 16.72 4.45 -5.36
N LYS A 137 15.96 4.72 -6.42
CA LYS A 137 16.28 4.33 -7.79
C LYS A 137 17.32 5.28 -8.37
N PHE A 138 18.51 4.77 -8.66
CA PHE A 138 19.64 5.58 -9.19
C PHE A 138 19.27 6.45 -10.40
N ASN A 139 18.61 5.87 -11.43
CA ASN A 139 18.26 6.64 -12.64
C ASN A 139 17.15 7.70 -12.44
N HIS A 140 16.49 7.71 -11.27
CA HIS A 140 15.43 8.68 -10.94
C HIS A 140 15.62 9.23 -9.52
N GLN A 141 16.87 9.29 -9.05
CA GLN A 141 17.19 9.69 -7.69
C GLN A 141 16.91 11.18 -7.43
N ALA A 142 16.87 11.98 -8.50
CA ALA A 142 16.50 13.40 -8.45
C ALA A 142 15.06 13.58 -7.91
N GLY A 143 14.12 12.75 -8.36
CA GLY A 143 12.74 12.75 -7.85
C GLY A 143 12.52 11.90 -6.59
N LYS A 144 13.53 11.19 -6.07
CA LYS A 144 13.40 10.25 -4.92
C LYS A 144 12.44 9.08 -5.16
N TRP A 145 12.39 8.57 -6.39
CA TRP A 145 11.70 7.32 -6.70
C TRP A 145 12.36 6.15 -5.96
N SER A 146 11.57 5.23 -5.43
CA SER A 146 12.09 4.09 -4.68
C SER A 146 11.41 2.78 -5.03
N LYS A 147 12.15 1.68 -4.94
CA LYS A 147 11.62 0.31 -5.06
C LYS A 147 11.56 -0.31 -3.66
N VAL A 148 10.38 -0.28 -3.06
CA VAL A 148 10.15 -0.82 -1.71
C VAL A 148 9.70 -2.28 -1.84
N PRO A 149 10.41 -3.26 -1.25
CA PRO A 149 10.04 -4.67 -1.39
C PRO A 149 8.60 -4.96 -0.96
N GLY A 150 7.83 -5.59 -1.84
CA GLY A 150 6.42 -5.95 -1.60
C GLY A 150 5.40 -4.83 -1.83
N TYR A 151 5.85 -3.62 -2.20
CA TYR A 151 4.97 -2.47 -2.41
C TYR A 151 5.19 -1.82 -3.77
N GLY A 152 4.11 -1.29 -4.33
CA GLY A 152 4.08 -0.57 -5.59
C GLY A 152 3.15 0.64 -5.55
N ALA A 153 3.03 1.32 -6.69
CA ALA A 153 2.28 2.57 -6.82
C ALA A 153 0.81 2.45 -6.38
N ASP A 154 0.18 1.30 -6.61
CA ASP A 154 -1.24 1.05 -6.33
C ASP A 154 -1.51 0.20 -5.08
N SER A 155 -0.48 -0.13 -4.30
CA SER A 155 -0.67 -0.89 -3.07
C SER A 155 -1.69 -0.19 -2.15
N HIS A 156 -2.57 -0.95 -1.49
CA HIS A 156 -3.53 -0.36 -0.54
C HIS A 156 -2.83 0.20 0.72
N GLU A 157 -1.68 -0.37 1.06
CA GLU A 157 -0.82 0.10 2.14
C GLU A 157 0.63 0.20 1.68
N LEU A 158 1.42 1.00 2.39
CA LEU A 158 2.85 1.16 2.17
C LEU A 158 3.56 1.16 3.52
N ILE A 159 4.51 0.24 3.73
CA ILE A 159 5.34 0.21 4.94
C ILE A 159 6.75 0.67 4.60
N LEU A 160 7.20 1.72 5.29
CA LEU A 160 8.56 2.22 5.23
C LEU A 160 9.24 1.95 6.57
N SER A 161 10.32 1.16 6.56
CA SER A 161 10.99 0.67 7.77
C SER A 161 12.42 1.19 7.88
N PHE A 162 12.87 1.40 9.12
CA PHE A 162 14.26 1.66 9.47
C PHE A 162 15.09 0.37 9.62
N PHE A 163 14.45 -0.81 9.49
CA PHE A 163 15.05 -2.13 9.62
C PHE A 163 15.83 -2.28 10.93
N THR A 164 17.16 -2.30 10.87
CA THR A 164 18.04 -2.54 12.03
C THR A 164 18.35 -1.28 12.84
N SER A 165 17.94 -0.10 12.36
CA SER A 165 18.31 1.19 12.98
C SER A 165 17.09 2.07 13.32
N PRO A 166 16.21 1.65 14.26
CA PRO A 166 15.06 2.43 14.69
C PRO A 166 15.41 3.88 15.04
N ARG A 167 14.54 4.81 14.64
CA ARG A 167 14.76 6.25 14.78
C ARG A 167 14.21 6.77 16.10
N SER A 168 15.04 7.40 16.93
CA SER A 168 14.57 8.13 18.11
C SER A 168 13.66 9.29 17.71
N VAL A 169 12.45 9.32 18.26
CA VAL A 169 11.48 10.40 18.11
C VAL A 169 11.00 10.89 19.47
N ARG A 170 10.59 12.16 19.55
CA ARG A 170 10.05 12.78 20.77
C ARG A 170 8.56 13.07 20.61
N ARG A 171 7.81 13.04 21.71
CA ARG A 171 6.44 13.55 21.74
C ARG A 171 6.39 14.97 21.19
N GLY A 172 5.43 15.24 20.31
CA GLY A 172 5.27 16.54 19.64
C GLY A 172 6.22 16.76 18.46
N GLN A 173 7.17 15.85 18.20
CA GLN A 173 7.99 15.92 17.00
C GLN A 173 7.13 15.72 15.76
N GLN A 174 7.29 16.63 14.79
CA GLN A 174 6.60 16.57 13.51
C GLN A 174 7.49 15.88 12.46
N LEU A 175 6.92 14.88 11.80
CA LEU A 175 7.42 14.31 10.56
C LEU A 175 6.53 14.76 9.41
N ARG A 176 7.07 14.76 8.19
CA ARG A 176 6.34 15.12 6.98
C ARG A 176 6.33 13.96 6.00
N VAL A 177 5.19 13.66 5.40
CA VAL A 177 5.06 12.70 4.30
C VAL A 177 4.88 13.48 3.01
N TRP A 178 5.72 13.21 2.04
CA TRP A 178 5.84 13.96 0.80
C TRP A 178 5.68 13.06 -0.41
N TYR A 179 5.22 13.66 -1.51
CA TYR A 179 5.58 13.19 -2.84
C TYR A 179 7.03 13.60 -3.12
N GLY A 180 7.86 12.67 -3.58
CA GLY A 180 9.31 12.89 -3.70
C GLY A 180 9.66 14.00 -4.69
N GLU A 181 8.97 14.07 -5.83
CA GLU A 181 9.17 15.14 -6.81
C GLU A 181 8.76 16.52 -6.29
N ASP A 182 7.70 16.61 -5.48
CA ASP A 182 7.27 17.85 -4.80
C ASP A 182 8.36 18.31 -3.83
N LEU A 183 8.84 17.40 -2.95
CA LEU A 183 9.92 17.70 -2.00
C LEU A 183 11.17 18.27 -2.69
N MET A 184 11.50 17.76 -3.87
CA MET A 184 12.71 18.09 -4.59
C MET A 184 12.54 19.25 -5.58
N GLY A 185 11.31 19.72 -5.81
CA GLY A 185 10.99 20.63 -6.92
C GLY A 185 11.39 20.05 -8.28
N TRP A 186 11.37 18.72 -8.42
CA TRP A 186 11.88 18.01 -9.59
C TRP A 186 10.72 17.64 -10.51
N THR A 187 10.69 18.24 -11.71
CA THR A 187 9.67 17.98 -12.75
C THR A 187 8.20 18.12 -12.31
N GLU A 188 7.91 18.67 -11.12
CA GLU A 188 6.55 18.67 -10.53
C GLU A 188 5.48 19.49 -11.30
N GLY A 189 5.87 20.17 -12.37
CA GLY A 189 4.98 21.02 -13.17
C GLY A 189 3.83 20.25 -13.83
N ASP A 190 4.07 19.02 -14.28
CA ASP A 190 3.06 18.13 -14.87
C ASP A 190 2.44 17.16 -13.84
N ASN A 191 2.87 17.21 -12.58
CA ASN A 191 2.29 16.41 -11.51
C ASN A 191 0.85 16.86 -11.18
N GLY A 192 0.11 15.98 -10.53
CA GLY A 192 -1.26 16.25 -10.11
C GLY A 192 -1.78 15.33 -9.03
N GLY A 193 -2.92 15.73 -8.49
CA GLY A 193 -3.64 14.93 -7.50
C GLY A 193 -3.24 15.20 -6.05
N ARG A 194 -4.00 14.54 -5.18
CA ARG A 194 -3.90 14.57 -3.72
C ARG A 194 -4.39 13.24 -3.20
N VAL A 195 -3.61 12.61 -2.33
CA VAL A 195 -3.94 11.33 -1.71
C VAL A 195 -4.06 11.52 -0.21
N CYS A 196 -5.04 10.86 0.40
CA CYS A 196 -5.31 10.89 1.83
C CYS A 196 -5.24 9.48 2.42
N PHE A 197 -4.64 9.38 3.59
CA PHE A 197 -4.28 8.11 4.20
C PHE A 197 -4.25 8.20 5.73
N ASP A 198 -4.38 7.04 6.37
CA ASP A 198 -4.05 6.87 7.78
C ASP A 198 -2.59 6.50 7.96
N VAL A 199 -2.03 6.86 9.11
CA VAL A 199 -0.63 6.62 9.46
C VAL A 199 -0.58 5.81 10.74
N TYR A 200 0.20 4.74 10.72
CA TYR A 200 0.52 3.91 11.87
C TYR A 200 2.03 3.90 12.09
N GLY A 201 2.46 3.84 13.34
CA GLY A 201 3.87 3.67 13.73
C GLY A 201 4.09 2.37 14.49
N SER A 202 5.16 1.65 14.16
CA SER A 202 5.70 0.56 14.99
C SER A 202 6.84 1.11 15.83
N PHE A 203 6.88 0.77 17.12
CA PHE A 203 7.89 1.24 18.08
C PHE A 203 8.54 0.07 18.81
N VAL A 204 9.83 0.22 19.12
CA VAL A 204 10.67 -0.77 19.81
C VAL A 204 11.49 -0.16 20.95
#